data_AF-A0A662NSH3-F1
#
_entry.id   AF-A0A662NSH3-F1
#
_cell.length_a   1.000
_cell.length_b   1.000
_cell.length_c   1.000
_cell.angle_alpha   90.00
_cell.angle_beta   90.00
_cell.angle_gamma   90.00
#
_symmetry.space_group_name_H-M   'P 1'
#
loop_
_entity.id
_entity.type
_entity.pdbx_description
1 polymer ?
#
loop_
_entity_poly.entity_id
_entity_poly.type
_entity_poly.pdbx_seq_one_letter_code
_entity_poly.pdbx_strand_id
1 'polypeptide(L)'
;AKLCELLGEYGIKTSRKGDDIYVNGKKLSISIATVSPVSVKIHIGINVEAKGIPKGVDAIGLKELGIFNIAEFMEKSGKALAEEFTKVKKDSLKVRWTE
;
A
#
# COMPACT_ATOMS: atom_id res chain seq x y z
N ALA A 1 4.02 7.36 -2.13
CA ALA A 1 3.65 6.30 -1.16
C ALA A 1 4.09 5.00 -1.77
N LYS A 2 4.89 4.20 -1.06
CA LYS A 2 5.69 3.14 -1.68
C LYS A 2 4.89 2.16 -2.56
N LEU A 3 3.67 1.79 -2.15
CA LEU A 3 2.79 0.93 -2.96
C LEU A 3 2.25 1.61 -4.23
N CYS A 4 1.99 2.92 -4.20
CA CYS A 4 1.59 3.67 -5.40
C CYS A 4 2.74 3.78 -6.40
N GLU A 5 3.97 3.95 -5.92
CA GLU A 5 5.19 3.93 -6.75
C GLU A 5 5.38 2.56 -7.40
N LEU A 6 5.28 1.48 -6.61
CA LEU A 6 5.36 0.11 -7.12
C LEU A 6 4.28 -0.17 -8.17
N LEU A 7 3.03 0.22 -7.93
CA LEU A 7 1.95 0.08 -8.93
C LEU A 7 2.24 0.87 -10.21
N GLY A 8 2.96 2.01 -10.11
CA GLY A 8 3.44 2.76 -11.26
C GLY A 8 4.43 1.98 -12.13
N GLU A 9 5.25 1.10 -11.54
CA GLU A 9 6.16 0.20 -12.28
C GLU A 9 5.38 -0.84 -13.11
N TYR A 10 4.16 -1.17 -12.70
CA TYR A 10 3.22 -2.00 -13.47
C TYR A 10 2.43 -1.19 -14.52
N GLY A 11 2.75 0.10 -14.72
CA GLY A 11 2.03 0.99 -15.63
C GLY A 11 0.67 1.45 -15.10
N ILE A 12 0.38 1.24 -13.81
CA ILE A 12 -0.91 1.58 -13.21
C ILE A 12 -0.84 2.99 -12.62
N LYS A 13 -1.63 3.90 -13.19
CA LYS A 13 -1.78 5.26 -12.64
C LYS A 13 -2.69 5.22 -11.41
N THR A 14 -2.09 5.49 -10.25
CA THR A 14 -2.82 5.54 -8.98
C THR A 14 -3.06 6.97 -8.54
N SER A 15 -4.08 7.17 -7.70
CA SER A 15 -4.29 8.38 -6.91
C SER A 15 -4.44 7.99 -5.44
N ARG A 16 -3.91 8.82 -4.53
CA ARG A 16 -3.99 8.58 -3.09
C ARG A 16 -4.93 9.57 -2.44
N LYS A 17 -5.83 9.07 -1.59
CA LYS A 17 -6.70 9.90 -0.74
C LYS A 17 -6.54 9.41 0.71
N GLY A 18 -5.79 10.15 1.53
CA GLY A 18 -5.44 9.67 2.86
C GLY A 18 -4.60 8.38 2.80
N ASP A 19 -5.07 7.34 3.46
CA ASP A 19 -4.47 6.00 3.50
C ASP A 19 -5.00 5.05 2.41
N ASP A 20 -5.97 5.52 1.61
CA ASP A 20 -6.57 4.76 0.52
C ASP A 20 -5.89 4.99 -0.84
N ILE A 21 -5.75 3.90 -1.59
CA ILE A 21 -5.28 3.87 -2.98
C ILE A 21 -6.48 3.72 -3.91
N TYR A 22 -6.53 4.57 -4.93
CA TYR A 22 -7.56 4.57 -5.97
C TYR A 22 -6.95 4.40 -7.35
N VAL A 23 -7.65 3.68 -8.22
CA VAL A 23 -7.35 3.57 -9.66
C VAL A 23 -8.63 3.86 -10.43
N ASN A 24 -8.58 4.80 -11.39
CA ASN A 24 -9.74 5.22 -12.19
C ASN A 24 -10.99 5.58 -11.35
N GLY A 25 -10.77 6.23 -10.19
CA GLY A 25 -11.84 6.61 -9.26
C GLY A 25 -12.35 5.49 -8.36
N LYS A 26 -11.92 4.24 -8.57
CA LYS A 26 -12.30 3.05 -7.78
C LYS A 26 -11.31 2.74 -6.69
N LYS A 27 -11.79 2.28 -5.53
CA LYS A 27 -10.97 1.99 -4.36
C LYS A 27 -10.28 0.62 -4.48
N LEU A 28 -8.95 0.61 -4.44
CA LEU A 28 -8.11 -0.60 -4.54
C LEU A 28 -7.73 -1.17 -3.18
N SER A 29 -7.57 -0.31 -2.17
CA SER A 29 -7.04 -0.71 -0.87
C SER A 29 -7.98 -0.37 0.28
N ILE A 30 -7.75 -1.02 1.41
CA ILE A 30 -8.14 -0.56 2.74
C ILE A 30 -6.87 -0.40 3.57
N SER A 31 -6.89 0.50 4.55
CA SER A 31 -5.79 0.60 5.50
C SER A 31 -6.30 1.01 6.88
N ILE A 32 -5.54 0.63 7.90
CA ILE A 32 -5.72 1.14 9.26
C ILE A 32 -4.36 1.14 9.96
N ALA A 33 -4.10 2.17 10.75
CA ALA A 33 -2.95 2.27 11.64
C ALA A 33 -3.44 2.54 13.07
N THR A 34 -2.88 1.79 14.03
CA THR A 34 -3.22 1.92 15.45
C THR A 34 -2.00 1.59 16.31
N VAL A 35 -2.12 1.78 17.62
CA VAL A 35 -1.08 1.47 18.60
C VAL A 35 -1.63 0.52 19.67
N SER A 36 -0.76 -0.33 20.17
CA SER A 36 -0.95 -1.08 21.41
C SER A 36 -0.02 -0.50 22.49
N PRO A 37 -0.13 -0.93 23.76
CA PRO A 37 0.74 -0.41 24.82
C PRO A 37 2.25 -0.50 24.52
N VAL A 38 2.67 -1.43 23.66
CA VAL A 38 4.09 -1.72 23.40
C VAL A 38 4.46 -1.77 21.92
N SER A 39 3.55 -1.45 21.00
CA SER A 39 3.86 -1.54 19.57
C SER A 39 2.93 -0.72 18.67
N VAL A 40 3.43 -0.35 17.50
CA VAL A 40 2.62 0.20 16.39
C VAL A 40 2.11 -0.96 15.54
N LYS A 41 0.84 -0.93 15.15
CA LYS A 41 0.19 -1.94 14.30
C LYS A 41 -0.40 -1.28 13.07
N ILE A 42 -0.07 -1.80 11.89
CA ILE A 42 -0.57 -1.30 10.61
C ILE A 42 -1.11 -2.49 9.82
N HIS A 43 -2.31 -2.35 9.26
CA HIS A 43 -2.87 -3.29 8.30
C HIS A 43 -3.15 -2.56 6.99
N ILE A 44 -2.71 -3.17 5.89
CA ILE A 44 -3.00 -2.73 4.53
C ILE A 44 -3.60 -3.93 3.81
N GLY A 45 -4.82 -3.76 3.30
CA GLY A 45 -5.49 -4.74 2.46
C GLY A 45 -5.50 -4.24 1.02
N ILE A 46 -5.14 -5.10 0.07
CA ILE A 46 -5.26 -4.83 -1.37
C ILE A 46 -6.25 -5.83 -1.95
N ASN A 47 -7.26 -5.34 -2.68
CA ASN A 47 -8.21 -6.21 -3.34
C ASN A 47 -7.52 -7.02 -4.45
N VAL A 48 -7.66 -8.34 -4.45
CA VAL A 48 -7.22 -9.18 -5.57
C VAL A 48 -8.27 -9.17 -6.69
N GLU A 49 -9.55 -9.26 -6.30
CA GLU A 49 -10.74 -9.19 -7.15
C GLU A 49 -11.79 -8.32 -6.45
N ALA A 50 -12.64 -7.62 -7.20
CA ALA A 50 -13.75 -6.85 -6.63
C ALA A 50 -14.97 -7.70 -6.21
N LYS A 51 -14.79 -9.01 -5.97
CA LYS A 51 -15.87 -9.94 -5.64
C LYS A 51 -16.20 -9.88 -4.13
N GLY A 52 -17.49 -9.75 -3.81
CA GLY A 52 -17.97 -9.75 -2.42
C GLY A 52 -17.82 -8.42 -1.68
N ILE A 53 -17.43 -7.35 -2.39
CA ILE A 53 -17.32 -6.00 -1.83
C ILE A 53 -18.73 -5.45 -1.51
N PRO A 54 -18.93 -4.80 -0.35
CA PRO A 54 -20.23 -4.25 0.03
C PRO A 54 -20.82 -3.32 -1.03
N LYS A 55 -22.15 -3.36 -1.18
CA LYS A 55 -22.87 -2.46 -2.08
C LYS A 55 -22.61 -1.00 -1.70
N GLY A 56 -22.36 -0.16 -2.69
CA GLY A 56 -22.11 1.28 -2.51
C GLY A 56 -20.64 1.69 -2.51
N VAL A 57 -19.70 0.73 -2.55
CA VAL A 57 -18.28 1.01 -2.74
C VAL A 57 -17.88 0.59 -4.14
N ASP A 58 -17.49 1.55 -4.99
CA ASP A 58 -16.88 1.24 -6.28
C ASP A 58 -15.40 0.88 -6.04
N ALA A 59 -15.07 -0.38 -6.27
CA ALA A 59 -13.79 -0.96 -5.95
C ALA A 59 -13.19 -1.67 -7.16
N ILE A 60 -11.88 -1.84 -7.11
CA ILE A 60 -11.09 -2.49 -8.15
C ILE A 60 -10.07 -3.41 -7.50
N GLY A 61 -9.76 -4.52 -8.14
CA GLY A 61 -8.77 -5.50 -7.71
C GLY A 61 -7.58 -5.62 -8.65
N LEU A 62 -6.50 -6.22 -8.17
CA LEU A 62 -5.26 -6.44 -8.91
C LEU A 62 -5.47 -7.16 -10.25
N LYS A 63 -6.37 -8.16 -10.31
CA LYS A 63 -6.62 -8.90 -11.55
C LYS A 63 -7.26 -8.04 -12.63
N GLU A 64 -8.13 -7.10 -12.25
CA GLU A 64 -8.77 -6.15 -13.18
C GLU A 64 -7.77 -5.12 -13.71
N LEU A 65 -6.65 -4.93 -12.99
CA LEU A 65 -5.52 -4.09 -13.38
C LEU A 65 -4.45 -4.84 -14.20
N GLY A 66 -4.71 -6.11 -14.55
CA GLY A 66 -3.76 -6.95 -15.30
C GLY A 66 -2.66 -7.59 -14.46
N ILE A 67 -2.71 -7.47 -13.13
CA ILE A 67 -1.78 -8.14 -12.22
C ILE A 67 -2.38 -9.50 -11.84
N PHE A 68 -2.02 -10.53 -12.61
CA PHE A 68 -2.50 -11.90 -12.39
C PHE A 68 -1.59 -12.71 -11.46
N ASN A 69 -0.28 -12.44 -11.47
CA ASN A 69 0.68 -13.10 -10.59
C ASN A 69 0.69 -12.43 -9.20
N ILE A 70 -0.27 -12.81 -8.36
CA ILE A 70 -0.45 -12.20 -7.04
C ILE A 70 0.73 -12.50 -6.11
N ALA A 71 1.32 -13.70 -6.18
CA ALA A 71 2.46 -14.07 -5.35
C ALA A 71 3.69 -13.19 -5.63
N GLU A 72 3.98 -12.91 -6.90
CA GLU A 72 5.06 -12.00 -7.28
C GLU A 72 4.79 -10.56 -6.81
N PHE A 73 3.55 -10.08 -6.93
CA PHE A 73 3.18 -8.77 -6.41
C PHE A 73 3.36 -8.70 -4.89
N MET A 74 2.98 -9.75 -4.15
CA MET A 74 3.17 -9.84 -2.70
C MET A 74 4.65 -9.81 -2.32
N GLU A 75 5.50 -10.55 -3.03
CA GLU A 75 6.95 -10.57 -2.79
C GLU A 75 7.58 -9.19 -3.03
N LYS A 76 7.31 -8.59 -4.19
CA LYS A 76 7.82 -7.26 -4.56
C LYS A 76 7.36 -6.18 -3.59
N SER A 77 6.07 -6.16 -3.26
CA SER A 77 5.51 -5.18 -2.31
C SER A 77 6.04 -5.37 -0.89
N GLY A 78 6.15 -6.61 -0.41
CA GLY A 78 6.73 -6.93 0.89
C GLY A 78 8.17 -6.44 1.01
N LYS A 79 9.00 -6.72 0.00
CA LYS A 79 10.39 -6.24 -0.07
C LYS A 79 10.46 -4.71 -0.09
N ALA A 80 9.67 -4.07 -0.94
CA ALA A 80 9.62 -2.61 -1.05
C ALA A 80 9.25 -1.92 0.27
N LEU A 81 8.29 -2.47 1.02
CA LEU A 81 7.88 -1.96 2.33
C LEU A 81 8.94 -2.17 3.42
N ALA A 82 9.62 -3.33 3.42
CA ALA A 82 10.71 -3.59 4.35
C ALA A 82 11.92 -2.66 4.12
N GLU A 83 12.24 -2.39 2.86
CA GLU A 83 13.26 -1.43 2.46
C GLU A 83 12.89 -0.01 2.86
N GLU A 84 11.63 0.39 2.67
CA GLU A 84 11.11 1.69 3.11
C GLU A 84 11.28 1.88 4.62
N PHE A 85 10.84 0.89 5.42
CA PHE A 85 11.00 0.92 6.88
C PHE A 85 12.47 1.01 7.30
N THR A 86 13.34 0.22 6.66
CA THR A 86 14.78 0.22 6.95
C THR A 86 15.41 1.58 6.61
N LYS A 87 15.01 2.19 5.50
CA LYS A 87 15.49 3.51 5.09
C LYS A 87 15.08 4.58 6.09
N VAL A 88 13.81 4.60 6.52
CA VAL A 88 13.32 5.51 7.56
C VAL A 88 14.15 5.40 8.83
N LYS A 89 14.41 4.17 9.30
CA LYS A 89 15.24 3.93 10.49
C LYS A 89 16.69 4.41 10.32
N LYS A 90 17.29 4.23 9.15
CA LYS A 90 18.66 4.71 8.88
C LYS A 90 18.70 6.23 8.85
N ASP A 91 17.73 6.86 8.19
CA ASP A 91 17.66 8.31 8.04
C ASP A 91 17.42 9.00 9.40
N SER A 92 16.65 8.38 10.30
CA SER A 92 16.45 8.91 11.65
C SER A 92 17.69 8.88 12.55
N LEU A 93 18.72 8.11 12.18
CA LEU A 93 19.92 7.91 13.01
C LEU A 93 21.16 8.67 12.48
N LYS A 94 21.08 9.29 11.30
CA LYS A 94 22.23 9.93 10.64
C LYS A 94 22.23 11.46 10.68
N VAL A 95 21.28 12.05 11.39
CA VAL A 95 21.12 13.50 11.53
C VAL A 95 21.32 13.90 12.98
N ARG A 96 22.06 14.99 13.23
CA ARG A 96 22.20 15.56 14.58
C ARG A 96 20.92 16.30 14.98
N TRP A 97 20.68 16.42 16.28
CA TRP A 97 19.61 17.26 16.80
C TRP A 97 19.90 18.76 16.54
N THR A 98 18.84 19.57 16.53
CA THR A 98 18.88 21.02 16.30
C THR A 98 18.27 21.75 17.49
N GLU A 99 18.84 22.90 17.84
CA GLU A 99 18.29 23.84 18.84
C GLU A 99 17.03 24.56 18.34
#